data_AF-T1A1S8-F1
#
_entry.id   AF-T1A1S8-F1
#
_cell.length_a   1.000
_cell.length_b   1.000
_cell.length_c   1.000
_cell.angle_alpha   90.00
_cell.angle_beta   90.00
_cell.angle_gamma   90.00
#
_symmetry.space_group_name_H-M   'P 1'
#
loop_
_entity.id
_entity.type
_entity.pdbx_description
1 polymer ?
#
loop_
_entity_poly.entity_id
_entity_poly.type
_entity_poly.pdbx_seq_one_letter_code
_entity_poly.pdbx_strand_id
1 'polypeptide(L)'
;MNRLGFRMDEFPDVYARIRRLSVKAPGLMTHLASADQPHNPEAEAQLASFERITHGHPGPRSLANSAAILQYPQCHSDWVRPGLLLFGVSPIAGRRLESIGLRPVMTFASAIMAVKRVRKGDRVGYGGVFQAPRD
;
A
#
# COMPACT_ATOMS: atom_id res chain seq x y z
N MET A 1 -3.25 -0.60 -12.10
CA MET A 1 -3.96 0.37 -11.22
C MET A 1 -4.95 1.29 -11.94
N ASN A 2 -4.63 1.91 -13.08
CA ASN A 2 -5.56 2.77 -13.85
C ASN A 2 -6.21 3.91 -13.04
N ARG A 3 -5.44 4.56 -12.17
CA ARG A 3 -5.92 5.70 -11.36
C ARG A 3 -5.35 7.02 -11.84
N LEU A 4 -4.03 7.09 -12.00
CA LEU A 4 -3.26 8.24 -12.47
C LEU A 4 -2.05 7.72 -13.27
N GLY A 5 -1.44 8.62 -14.03
CA GLY A 5 -0.26 8.35 -14.85
C GLY A 5 -0.58 8.23 -16.33
N PHE A 6 0.46 8.03 -17.13
CA PHE A 6 0.37 7.83 -18.57
C PHE A 6 0.31 6.34 -18.89
N ARG A 7 -0.38 5.99 -19.96
CA ARG A 7 -0.37 4.64 -20.50
C ARG A 7 1.01 4.32 -21.11
N MET A 8 1.28 3.04 -21.30
CA MET A 8 2.57 2.61 -21.84
C MET A 8 2.80 3.05 -23.30
N ASP A 9 1.74 3.11 -24.10
CA ASP A 9 1.77 3.61 -25.46
C ASP A 9 1.97 5.13 -25.54
N GLU A 10 1.58 5.88 -24.50
CA GLU A 10 1.76 7.34 -24.43
C GLU A 10 3.14 7.77 -23.92
N PHE A 11 3.85 6.88 -23.22
CA PHE A 11 5.10 7.22 -22.53
C PHE A 11 6.17 7.82 -23.44
N PRO A 12 6.47 7.30 -24.65
CA PRO A 12 7.53 7.85 -25.49
C PRO A 12 7.28 9.32 -25.85
N ASP A 13 6.05 9.66 -26.23
CA ASP A 13 5.67 11.02 -26.64
C ASP A 13 5.69 11.99 -25.46
N VAL A 14 5.17 11.55 -24.31
CA VAL A 14 5.19 12.34 -23.08
C VAL A 14 6.61 12.60 -22.62
N TYR A 15 7.46 11.57 -22.59
CA TYR A 15 8.84 11.70 -22.16
C TYR A 15 9.61 12.63 -23.10
N ALA A 16 9.44 12.51 -24.42
CA ALA A 16 10.04 13.41 -25.39
C ALA A 16 9.63 14.87 -25.19
N ARG A 17 8.36 15.14 -24.85
CA ARG A 17 7.88 16.49 -24.52
C ARG A 17 8.52 17.03 -23.24
N ILE A 18 8.61 16.22 -22.18
CA ILE A 18 9.24 16.60 -20.92
C ILE A 18 10.73 16.92 -21.13
N ARG A 19 11.43 16.14 -21.96
CA ARG A 19 12.85 16.36 -22.29
C ARG A 19 13.14 17.67 -23.01
N ARG A 20 12.13 18.31 -23.60
CA ARG A 20 12.24 19.65 -24.22
C ARG A 20 12.05 20.79 -23.21
N LEU A 21 11.58 20.49 -22.01
CA LEU A 21 11.49 21.44 -20.90
C LEU A 21 12.85 21.57 -20.22
N SER A 22 13.04 22.61 -19.41
CA SER A 22 14.25 22.82 -18.61
C SER A 22 14.40 21.86 -17.41
N VAL A 23 13.78 20.67 -17.48
CA VAL A 23 13.82 19.64 -16.43
C VAL A 23 15.03 18.74 -16.65
N LYS A 24 15.96 18.74 -15.69
CA LYS A 24 17.09 17.80 -15.68
C LYS A 24 16.62 16.45 -15.17
N ALA A 25 16.75 15.41 -15.99
CA ALA A 25 16.54 14.00 -15.65
C ALA A 25 15.22 13.72 -14.90
N PRO A 26 14.06 13.80 -15.59
CA PRO A 26 12.76 13.62 -14.95
C PRO A 26 12.66 12.24 -14.28
N GLY A 27 12.19 12.22 -13.04
CA GLY A 27 11.96 10.98 -12.30
C GLY A 27 10.85 10.14 -12.91
N LEU A 28 11.03 8.82 -12.87
CA LEU A 28 10.11 7.82 -13.40
C LEU A 28 9.45 7.08 -12.25
N MET A 29 8.13 7.10 -12.19
CA MET A 29 7.41 6.54 -11.04
C MET A 29 6.15 5.79 -11.46
N THR A 30 5.90 4.67 -10.79
CA THR A 30 4.63 3.95 -10.83
C THR A 30 4.22 3.51 -9.41
N HIS A 31 3.00 3.01 -9.28
CA HIS A 31 2.50 2.43 -8.03
C HIS A 31 1.87 1.06 -8.31
N LEU A 32 2.34 0.05 -7.57
CA LEU A 32 1.82 -1.31 -7.68
C LEU A 32 0.43 -1.40 -7.06
N ALA A 33 -0.50 -2.01 -7.79
CA ALA A 33 -1.91 -2.11 -7.41
C ALA A 33 -2.17 -3.20 -6.37
N SER A 34 -1.44 -4.31 -6.47
CA SER A 34 -1.70 -5.57 -5.77
C SER A 34 -0.43 -6.15 -5.12
N ALA A 35 0.53 -5.29 -4.76
CA ALA A 35 1.80 -5.72 -4.17
C ALA A 35 1.66 -6.29 -2.73
N ASP A 36 0.47 -6.24 -2.14
CA ASP A 36 0.06 -6.88 -0.88
C ASP A 36 -0.29 -8.37 -1.03
N GLN A 37 -0.51 -8.82 -2.27
CA GLN A 37 -0.79 -10.21 -2.59
C GLN A 37 0.51 -10.91 -3.05
N PRO A 38 0.97 -11.96 -2.34
CA PRO A 38 2.14 -12.73 -2.76
C PRO A 38 1.92 -13.37 -4.14
N HIS A 39 2.96 -13.38 -4.98
CA HIS A 39 2.93 -13.99 -6.32
C HIS A 39 1.77 -13.53 -7.21
N ASN A 40 1.37 -12.26 -7.08
CA ASN A 40 0.27 -11.72 -7.87
C ASN A 40 0.73 -11.42 -9.30
N PRO A 41 0.14 -12.05 -10.34
CA PRO A 41 0.56 -11.87 -11.72
C PRO A 41 0.42 -10.43 -12.22
N GLU A 42 -0.54 -9.65 -11.71
CA GLU A 42 -0.70 -8.24 -12.07
C GLU A 42 0.47 -7.41 -11.52
N ALA A 43 0.88 -7.65 -10.27
CA ALA A 43 2.03 -6.97 -9.69
C ALA A 43 3.30 -7.26 -10.51
N GLU A 44 3.56 -8.53 -10.79
CA GLU A 44 4.71 -8.97 -11.60
C GLU A 44 4.69 -8.39 -13.02
N ALA A 45 3.53 -8.35 -13.67
CA ALA A 45 3.36 -7.72 -14.97
C ALA A 45 3.59 -6.20 -14.92
N GLN A 46 3.14 -5.50 -13.87
CA GLN A 46 3.42 -4.07 -13.67
C GLN A 46 4.91 -3.81 -13.47
N LEU A 47 5.59 -4.66 -12.68
CA LEU A 47 7.04 -4.62 -12.45
C LEU A 47 7.82 -4.76 -13.76
N ALA A 48 7.55 -5.83 -14.53
CA ALA A 48 8.21 -6.08 -15.81
C ALA A 48 7.94 -4.98 -16.84
N SER A 49 6.70 -4.49 -16.89
CA SER A 49 6.30 -3.38 -17.77
C SER A 49 7.04 -2.09 -17.45
N PHE A 50 7.17 -1.75 -16.17
CA PHE A 50 7.90 -0.57 -15.72
C PHE A 50 9.39 -0.70 -16.05
N GLU A 51 10.01 -1.85 -15.78
CA GLU A 51 11.41 -2.09 -16.14
C GLU A 51 11.62 -1.90 -17.63
N ARG A 52 10.86 -2.61 -18.47
CA ARG A 52 10.99 -2.58 -19.92
C ARG A 52 10.89 -1.17 -20.51
N ILE A 53 9.98 -0.34 -20.01
CA ILE A 53 9.73 0.98 -20.58
C ILE A 53 10.65 2.08 -20.04
N THR A 54 11.20 1.90 -18.83
CA THR A 54 12.08 2.88 -18.19
C THR A 54 13.56 2.56 -18.34
N HIS A 55 13.90 1.34 -18.76
CA HIS A 55 15.26 0.91 -19.01
C HIS A 55 15.98 1.84 -20.00
N GLY A 56 17.15 2.33 -19.62
CA GLY A 56 17.97 3.25 -20.43
C GLY A 56 17.53 4.71 -20.41
N HIS A 57 16.41 5.06 -19.78
CA HIS A 57 16.02 6.45 -19.60
C HIS A 57 16.72 7.08 -18.38
N PRO A 58 17.29 8.30 -18.49
CA PRO A 58 17.93 8.97 -17.37
C PRO A 58 16.89 9.49 -16.37
N GLY A 59 17.27 9.50 -15.09
CA GLY A 59 16.46 10.01 -13.99
C GLY A 59 16.22 8.95 -12.91
N PRO A 60 15.87 9.38 -11.69
CA PRO A 60 15.60 8.46 -10.59
C PRO A 60 14.31 7.68 -10.84
N ARG A 61 14.27 6.43 -10.37
CA ARG A 61 13.16 5.50 -10.52
C ARG A 61 12.54 5.18 -9.17
N SER A 62 11.21 5.09 -9.12
CA SER A 62 10.49 4.79 -7.88
C SER A 62 9.22 3.98 -8.12
N LEU A 63 9.13 2.79 -7.54
CA LEU A 63 7.96 1.91 -7.68
C LEU A 63 7.51 1.25 -6.38
N ALA A 64 8.44 1.00 -5.46
CA ALA A 64 8.15 0.23 -4.24
C ALA A 64 7.30 1.03 -3.23
N ASN A 65 6.05 0.60 -3.02
CA ASN A 65 5.24 1.00 -1.87
C ASN A 65 5.52 0.09 -0.65
N SER A 66 4.85 0.31 0.48
CA SER A 66 5.02 -0.53 1.68
C SER A 66 4.95 -2.04 1.43
N ALA A 67 3.97 -2.49 0.64
CA ALA A 67 3.83 -3.92 0.34
C ALA A 67 4.98 -4.42 -0.54
N ALA A 68 5.34 -3.65 -1.55
CA ALA A 68 6.42 -3.97 -2.47
C ALA A 68 7.80 -4.00 -1.78
N ILE A 69 8.02 -3.14 -0.79
CA ILE A 69 9.23 -3.15 0.04
C ILE A 69 9.42 -4.52 0.68
N LEU A 70 8.33 -5.14 1.15
CA LEU A 70 8.36 -6.41 1.86
C LEU A 70 8.31 -7.66 0.96
N GLN A 71 7.68 -7.59 -0.21
CA GLN A 71 7.44 -8.76 -1.06
C GLN A 71 8.32 -8.80 -2.32
N TYR A 72 8.76 -7.66 -2.82
CA TYR A 72 9.47 -7.55 -4.10
C TYR A 72 10.78 -6.75 -3.90
N PRO A 73 11.77 -7.26 -3.16
CA PRO A 73 13.04 -6.55 -2.90
C PRO A 73 13.79 -6.15 -4.18
N GLN A 74 13.61 -6.91 -5.27
CA GLN A 74 14.15 -6.58 -6.59
C GLN A 74 13.62 -5.26 -7.18
N CYS A 75 12.52 -4.71 -6.64
CA CYS A 75 11.94 -3.46 -7.10
C CYS A 75 12.39 -2.23 -6.30
N HIS A 76 13.31 -2.43 -5.35
CA HIS A 76 13.98 -1.34 -4.63
C HIS A 76 14.92 -0.65 -5.60
N SER A 77 14.46 0.48 -6.15
CA SER A 77 15.22 1.30 -7.08
C SER A 77 15.79 2.52 -6.34
N ASP A 78 15.97 3.66 -7.02
CA ASP A 78 16.56 4.86 -6.41
C ASP A 78 15.76 5.37 -5.21
N TRP A 79 14.43 5.24 -5.25
CA TRP A 79 13.55 5.65 -4.15
C TRP A 79 12.46 4.62 -3.85
N VAL A 80 12.35 4.24 -2.58
CA VAL A 80 11.20 3.51 -2.02
C VAL A 80 10.22 4.48 -1.35
N ARG A 81 8.95 4.10 -1.23
CA ARG A 81 7.87 4.95 -0.70
C ARG A 81 7.07 4.23 0.39
N PRO A 82 7.66 3.99 1.57
CA PRO A 82 6.95 3.39 2.68
C PRO A 82 5.86 4.34 3.20
N GLY A 83 4.63 3.85 3.28
CA GLY A 83 3.52 4.51 3.97
C GLY A 83 3.21 3.76 5.27
N LEU A 84 2.41 2.70 5.18
CA LEU A 84 2.00 1.88 6.33
C LEU A 84 3.17 1.38 7.20
N LEU A 85 4.31 1.02 6.58
CA LEU A 85 5.50 0.56 7.31
C LEU A 85 6.06 1.62 8.26
N LEU A 86 5.95 2.92 7.92
CA LEU A 86 6.41 4.01 8.80
C LEU A 86 5.62 4.07 10.11
N PHE A 87 4.41 3.51 10.12
CA PHE A 87 3.50 3.51 11.27
C PHE A 87 3.43 2.14 11.95
N GLY A 88 4.27 1.18 11.54
CA GLY A 88 4.25 -0.18 12.07
C GLY A 88 2.98 -0.96 11.69
N VAL A 89 2.35 -0.61 10.57
CA VAL A 89 1.14 -1.28 10.08
C VAL A 89 1.51 -2.20 8.91
N SER A 90 1.07 -3.46 8.99
CA SER A 90 1.31 -4.42 7.92
C SER A 90 0.49 -4.07 6.67
N PRO A 91 1.13 -3.93 5.50
CA PRO A 91 0.42 -3.83 4.24
C PRO A 91 -0.05 -5.20 3.71
N ILE A 92 0.27 -6.31 4.39
CA ILE A 92 -0.04 -7.68 3.97
C ILE A 92 -0.94 -8.33 5.02
N ALA A 93 -2.10 -8.82 4.59
CA ALA A 93 -3.07 -9.47 5.48
C ALA A 93 -2.43 -10.65 6.24
N GLY A 94 -2.64 -10.71 7.55
CA GLY A 94 -2.15 -11.80 8.41
C GLY A 94 -0.64 -11.78 8.72
N ARG A 95 0.16 -10.93 8.05
CA ARG A 95 1.59 -10.82 8.36
C ARG A 95 1.80 -9.85 9.53
N ARG A 96 2.38 -10.37 10.61
CA ARG A 96 2.91 -9.57 11.73
C ARG A 96 4.24 -8.92 11.31
N LEU A 97 4.45 -7.66 11.67
CA LEU A 97 5.67 -6.90 11.31
C LEU A 97 6.71 -6.86 12.43
N GLU A 98 6.34 -7.32 13.62
CA GLU A 98 7.24 -7.43 14.77
C GLU A 98 8.42 -8.38 14.46
N SER A 99 8.19 -9.40 13.62
CA SER A 99 9.22 -10.33 13.15
C SER A 99 10.30 -9.67 12.28
N ILE A 100 10.04 -8.47 11.75
CA ILE A 100 10.99 -7.67 10.98
C ILE A 100 11.34 -6.35 11.69
N GLY A 101 11.10 -6.26 13.00
CA GLY A 101 11.54 -5.15 13.84
C GLY A 101 10.70 -3.87 13.75
N LEU A 102 9.55 -3.89 13.07
CA LEU A 102 8.65 -2.73 13.05
C LEU A 102 7.70 -2.76 14.25
N ARG A 103 7.42 -1.59 14.81
CA ARG A 103 6.60 -1.40 16.01
C ARG A 103 5.38 -0.55 15.68
N PRO A 104 4.17 -0.91 16.15
CA PRO A 104 2.99 -0.06 15.99
C PRO A 104 3.22 1.33 16.59
N VAL A 105 2.89 2.37 15.82
CA VAL A 105 3.05 3.77 16.27
C VAL A 105 1.81 4.29 17.00
N MET A 106 0.62 3.85 16.58
CA MET A 106 -0.65 4.33 17.13
C MET A 106 -1.15 3.41 18.25
N THR A 107 -1.55 4.03 19.37
CA THR A 107 -2.32 3.39 20.44
C THR A 107 -3.68 4.07 20.53
N PHE A 108 -4.77 3.30 20.35
CA PHE A 108 -6.12 3.76 20.62
C PHE A 108 -6.56 3.27 22.00
N ALA A 109 -6.94 4.19 22.90
CA ALA A 109 -7.30 3.88 24.28
C ALA A 109 -8.56 4.64 24.71
N SER A 110 -9.33 4.03 25.61
CA SER A 110 -10.53 4.61 26.24
C SER A 110 -10.74 3.95 27.62
N ALA A 111 -11.81 4.33 28.33
CA ALA A 111 -12.15 3.79 29.65
C ALA A 111 -13.60 3.28 29.71
N ILE A 112 -13.86 2.29 30.55
CA ILE A 112 -15.21 1.81 30.84
C ILE A 112 -15.95 2.90 31.62
N MET A 113 -17.02 3.45 31.04
CA MET A 113 -17.85 4.45 31.71
C MET A 113 -18.98 3.85 32.55
N ALA A 114 -19.43 2.62 32.24
CA ALA A 114 -20.52 1.96 32.94
C ALA A 114 -20.46 0.44 32.75
N VAL A 115 -20.87 -0.31 33.79
CA VAL A 115 -21.07 -1.76 33.75
C VAL A 115 -22.51 -2.04 34.15
N LYS A 116 -23.23 -2.79 33.31
CA LYS A 116 -24.64 -3.16 33.53
C LYS A 116 -24.81 -4.66 33.31
N ARG A 117 -25.68 -5.31 34.09
CA ARG A 117 -26.12 -6.67 33.83
C ARG A 117 -27.25 -6.64 32.80
N VAL A 118 -27.20 -7.55 31.82
CA VAL A 118 -28.24 -7.79 30.82
C VAL A 118 -28.68 -9.25 30.96
N ARG A 119 -29.96 -9.53 30.80
CA ARG A 119 -30.53 -10.87 30.95
C ARG A 119 -30.58 -11.59 29.61
N LYS A 120 -30.67 -12.92 29.63
CA LYS A 120 -30.99 -13.72 28.45
C LYS A 120 -32.23 -13.17 27.76
N GLY A 121 -32.10 -12.89 26.47
CA GLY A 121 -33.17 -12.34 25.64
C GLY A 121 -33.21 -10.81 25.56
N ASP A 122 -32.50 -10.08 26.44
CA ASP A 122 -32.37 -8.62 26.32
C ASP A 122 -31.63 -8.25 25.03
N ARG A 123 -31.99 -7.09 24.45
CA ARG A 123 -31.36 -6.56 23.23
C ARG A 123 -30.49 -5.34 23.53
N VAL A 124 -29.35 -5.21 22.84
CA VAL A 124 -28.38 -4.12 23.06
C VAL A 124 -28.18 -3.29 21.79
N GLY A 125 -28.13 -1.97 21.97
CA GLY A 125 -27.89 -0.99 20.91
C GLY A 125 -29.13 -0.65 20.09
N TYR A 126 -28.99 0.32 19.19
CA TYR A 126 -30.06 0.72 18.27
C TYR A 126 -30.42 -0.44 17.33
N GLY A 127 -31.72 -0.66 17.10
CA GLY A 127 -32.22 -1.80 16.32
C GLY A 127 -32.13 -3.16 17.03
N GLY A 128 -31.43 -3.25 18.17
CA GLY A 128 -31.35 -4.46 18.98
C GLY A 128 -30.77 -5.67 18.24
N VAL A 129 -29.72 -5.45 17.44
CA VAL A 129 -29.08 -6.48 16.60
C VAL A 129 -28.43 -7.57 17.45
N PHE A 130 -27.85 -7.20 18.59
CA PHE A 130 -27.36 -8.16 19.57
C PHE A 130 -28.48 -8.51 20.55
N GLN A 131 -28.77 -9.80 20.70
CA GLN A 131 -29.61 -10.35 21.75
C GLN A 131 -28.76 -11.23 22.68
N ALA A 132 -28.82 -10.98 23.98
CA ALA A 132 -28.02 -11.69 24.96
C ALA A 132 -28.40 -13.19 24.99
N PRO A 133 -27.46 -14.12 24.75
CA PRO A 133 -27.75 -15.56 24.71
C PRO A 133 -27.88 -16.18 26.11
N ARG A 134 -27.47 -15.43 27.15
CA ARG A 134 -27.41 -15.82 28.56
C ARG A 134 -27.40 -14.57 29.44
N ASP A 135 -27.61 -14.78 30.74
CA ASP A 135 -27.37 -13.79 31.79
C ASP A 135 -25.86 -13.50 31.99
#